data_AF-A0A6J6LJS4-F1
#
_entry.id   AF-A0A6J6LJS4-F1
#
_cell.length_a   1.000
_cell.length_b   1.000
_cell.length_c   1.000
_cell.angle_alpha   90.00
_cell.angle_beta   90.00
_cell.angle_gamma   90.00
#
_symmetry.space_group_name_H-M   'P 1'
#
loop_
_entity.id
_entity.type
_entity.pdbx_description
1 polymer ?
#
loop_
_entity_poly.entity_id
_entity_poly.type
_entity_poly.pdbx_seq_one_letter_code
_entity_poly.pdbx_strand_id
1 'polypeptide(L)'
;MSPRVENIVTSGTFSLDGGTWEVDNNVYLIGNDFEVLVIDPAHDQPAILDAIGGRKVSGVICTHGHDDHIGQAVVISEMTGAPIWLHPDERLL
;
A
#
# COMPACT_ATOMS: atom_id res chain seq x y z
N MET A 1 -20.92 -1.36 -12.96
CA MET A 1 -19.87 -2.12 -12.27
C MET A 1 -20.02 -1.88 -10.79
N SER A 2 -19.89 -2.93 -9.98
CA SER A 2 -20.00 -2.81 -8.53
C SER A 2 -18.62 -2.62 -7.92
N PRO A 3 -18.46 -1.74 -6.92
CA PRO A 3 -17.23 -1.65 -6.16
C PRO A 3 -17.00 -2.96 -5.39
N ARG A 4 -15.73 -3.32 -5.22
CA ARG A 4 -15.27 -4.42 -4.36
C ARG A 4 -14.13 -3.94 -3.47
N VAL A 5 -13.99 -4.66 -2.36
CA VAL A 5 -12.86 -4.55 -1.45
C VAL A 5 -12.13 -5.88 -1.51
N GLU A 6 -10.86 -5.81 -1.84
CA GLU A 6 -9.94 -6.94 -1.83
C GLU A 6 -8.90 -6.71 -0.75
N ASN A 7 -8.42 -7.80 -0.17
CA ASN A 7 -7.41 -7.79 0.88
C ASN A 7 -6.35 -8.82 0.53
N ILE A 8 -5.09 -8.42 0.64
CA ILE A 8 -3.95 -9.32 0.63
C ILE A 8 -3.14 -9.10 1.91
N VAL A 9 -2.46 -10.15 2.36
CA VAL A 9 -1.55 -10.09 3.50
C VAL A 9 -0.14 -10.20 2.96
N THR A 10 0.74 -9.30 3.39
CA THR A 10 2.16 -9.32 3.07
C THR A 10 2.96 -9.36 4.37
N SER A 11 4.02 -10.16 4.41
CA SER A 11 4.86 -10.31 5.61
C SER A 11 6.19 -9.59 5.43
N GLY A 12 6.70 -9.03 6.52
CA GLY A 12 7.99 -8.33 6.54
C GLY A 12 8.32 -7.85 7.94
N THR A 13 9.09 -6.77 8.04
CA THR A 13 9.52 -6.22 9.32
C THR A 13 8.93 -4.84 9.56
N PHE A 14 8.58 -4.56 10.81
CA PHE A 14 8.20 -3.25 11.32
C PHE A 14 9.26 -2.76 12.29
N SER A 15 9.72 -1.52 12.16
CA SER A 15 10.71 -0.92 13.07
C SER A 15 10.17 0.32 13.77
N LEU A 16 10.20 0.33 15.11
CA LEU A 16 9.76 1.47 15.93
C LEU A 16 10.52 1.48 17.26
N ASP A 17 10.87 2.68 17.74
CA ASP A 17 11.49 2.89 19.06
C ASP A 17 12.73 2.01 19.34
N GLY A 18 13.51 1.71 18.29
CA GLY A 18 14.72 0.88 18.37
C GLY A 18 14.47 -0.63 18.43
N GLY A 19 13.22 -1.08 18.29
CA GLY A 19 12.87 -2.48 18.08
C GLY A 19 12.53 -2.77 16.61
N THR A 20 12.64 -4.05 16.24
CA THR A 20 12.19 -4.58 14.95
C THR A 20 11.45 -5.89 15.19
N TRP A 21 10.31 -6.05 14.54
CA TRP A 21 9.42 -7.21 14.70
C TRP A 21 9.00 -7.76 13.34
N GLU A 22 8.91 -9.08 13.24
CA GLU A 22 8.23 -9.74 12.12
C GLU A 22 6.73 -9.50 12.24
N VAL A 23 6.11 -9.05 11.16
CA VAL A 23 4.71 -8.67 11.11
C VAL A 23 4.05 -9.14 9.82
N ASP A 24 2.73 -9.34 9.92
CA ASP A 24 1.84 -9.47 8.76
C ASP A 24 1.04 -8.18 8.63
N ASN A 25 1.13 -7.51 7.49
CA ASN A 25 0.37 -6.30 7.18
C ASN A 25 -0.68 -6.58 6.12
N ASN A 26 -1.86 -6.01 6.35
CA ASN A 26 -2.94 -6.01 5.36
C ASN A 26 -2.70 -4.90 4.35
N VAL A 27 -2.76 -5.24 3.06
CA VAL A 27 -2.89 -4.28 1.97
C VAL A 27 -4.31 -4.39 1.43
N TYR A 28 -5.01 -3.27 1.31
CA TYR A 28 -6.37 -3.24 0.76
C TYR A 28 -6.41 -2.62 -0.63
N LEU A 29 -7.21 -3.23 -1.49
CA LEU A 29 -7.51 -2.73 -2.82
C LEU A 29 -9.01 -2.43 -2.89
N ILE A 30 -9.36 -1.15 -3.11
CA ILE A 30 -10.76 -0.71 -3.15
C ILE A 30 -11.04 -0.12 -4.53
N GLY A 31 -11.95 -0.74 -5.28
CA GLY A 31 -12.21 -0.30 -6.64
C GLY A 31 -13.15 -1.22 -7.41
N ASN A 32 -13.01 -1.22 -8.73
CA ASN A 32 -13.77 -2.07 -9.64
C ASN A 32 -12.82 -2.75 -10.63
N ASP A 33 -13.32 -3.24 -11.77
CA ASP A 33 -12.54 -3.95 -12.80
C ASP A 33 -11.57 -3.04 -13.59
N PHE A 34 -11.66 -1.72 -13.44
CA PHE A 34 -10.95 -0.75 -14.28
C PHE A 34 -10.05 0.17 -13.46
N GLU A 35 -10.47 0.56 -12.25
CA GLU A 35 -9.71 1.44 -11.38
C GLU A 35 -9.71 0.99 -9.93
N VAL A 36 -8.65 1.32 -9.21
CA VAL A 36 -8.42 0.87 -7.83
C VAL A 36 -7.63 1.88 -7.01
N LEU A 37 -7.95 1.98 -5.72
CA LEU A 37 -7.11 2.59 -4.70
C LEU A 37 -6.34 1.49 -3.99
N VAL A 38 -5.05 1.73 -3.74
CA VAL A 38 -4.18 0.83 -2.97
C VAL A 38 -3.95 1.47 -1.61
N ILE A 39 -4.24 0.75 -0.53
CA ILE A 39 -4.12 1.25 0.84
C ILE A 39 -3.05 0.43 1.57
N ASP A 40 -2.08 1.14 2.15
CA ASP A 40 -0.96 0.62 2.93
C ASP A 40 -0.15 -0.45 2.18
N PRO A 41 0.49 -0.11 1.05
CA PRO A 41 1.34 -1.03 0.30
C PRO A 41 2.60 -1.37 1.11
N ALA A 42 2.50 -2.39 1.95
CA ALA A 42 3.47 -2.74 2.98
C ALA A 42 4.77 -3.37 2.45
N HIS A 43 4.80 -4.70 2.22
CA HIS A 43 6.07 -5.44 2.10
C HIS A 43 6.33 -6.07 0.73
N ASP A 44 5.32 -6.67 0.08
CA ASP A 44 5.51 -7.50 -1.12
C ASP A 44 5.04 -6.78 -2.40
N GLN A 45 5.95 -6.08 -3.07
CA GLN A 45 5.65 -5.36 -4.31
C GLN A 45 5.06 -6.26 -5.40
N PRO A 46 5.66 -7.41 -5.76
CA PRO A 46 5.06 -8.33 -6.74
C PRO A 46 3.62 -8.72 -6.41
N ALA A 47 3.33 -9.12 -5.17
CA ALA A 47 1.97 -9.52 -4.77
C ALA A 47 0.97 -8.35 -4.89
N ILE A 48 1.40 -7.13 -4.55
CA ILE A 48 0.57 -5.93 -4.68
C ILE A 48 0.28 -5.62 -6.16
N LEU A 49 1.28 -5.69 -7.05
CA LEU A 49 1.11 -5.48 -8.49
C LEU A 49 0.21 -6.54 -9.13
N ASP A 50 0.37 -7.80 -8.73
CA ASP A 50 -0.49 -8.89 -9.20
C ASP A 50 -1.94 -8.68 -8.75
N ALA A 51 -2.15 -8.26 -7.49
CA ALA A 51 -3.48 -7.93 -6.99
C ALA A 51 -4.09 -6.72 -7.72
N ILE A 52 -3.29 -5.70 -8.07
CA ILE A 52 -3.75 -4.58 -8.91
C ILE A 52 -4.25 -5.09 -10.27
N GLY A 53 -3.62 -6.13 -10.84
CA GLY A 53 -4.14 -6.82 -12.02
C GLY A 53 -4.26 -5.94 -13.25
N GLY A 54 -3.35 -4.97 -13.40
CA GLY A 54 -3.33 -4.03 -14.54
C GLY A 54 -4.43 -2.94 -14.52
N ARG A 55 -5.22 -2.85 -13.44
CA ARG A 55 -6.19 -1.76 -13.25
C ARG A 55 -5.47 -0.42 -13.13
N LYS A 56 -6.15 0.65 -13.52
CA LYS A 56 -5.67 2.01 -13.28
C LYS A 56 -5.62 2.26 -11.78
N VAL A 57 -4.44 2.55 -11.25
CA VAL A 57 -4.33 2.96 -9.85
C VAL A 57 -4.62 4.46 -9.76
N SER A 58 -5.66 4.81 -9.01
CA SER A 58 -6.10 6.20 -8.86
C SER A 58 -5.39 6.92 -7.71
N GLY A 59 -4.84 6.17 -6.75
CA GLY A 59 -4.08 6.68 -5.63
C GLY A 59 -3.50 5.56 -4.78
N VAL A 60 -2.33 5.84 -4.21
CA VAL A 60 -1.68 5.03 -3.17
C VAL A 60 -1.87 5.76 -1.85
N ILE A 61 -2.61 5.17 -0.93
CA ILE A 61 -3.01 5.79 0.34
C ILE A 61 -2.24 5.13 1.46
N CYS A 62 -1.57 5.94 2.27
CA CYS A 62 -0.89 5.49 3.48
C CYS A 62 -1.65 6.03 4.69
N THR A 63 -2.06 5.14 5.59
CA THR A 63 -2.82 5.51 6.80
C THR A 63 -1.97 6.30 7.79
N HIS A 64 -0.66 6.02 7.85
CA HIS A 64 0.35 6.73 8.64
C HIS A 64 1.77 6.42 8.13
N GLY A 65 2.80 7.03 8.74
CA GLY A 65 4.18 7.06 8.22
C GLY A 65 5.11 5.91 8.63
N HIS A 66 4.61 4.85 9.28
CA HIS A 66 5.46 3.72 9.67
C HIS A 66 5.90 2.87 8.47
N ASP A 67 7.10 2.28 8.57
CA ASP A 67 7.77 1.55 7.49
C ASP A 67 6.96 0.35 6.97
N ASP A 68 6.23 -0.31 7.87
CA ASP A 68 5.35 -1.44 7.56
C ASP A 68 4.05 -1.07 6.84
N HIS A 69 3.72 0.23 6.74
CA HIS A 69 2.56 0.72 5.96
C HIS A 69 2.98 1.42 4.66
N ILE A 70 4.17 2.04 4.63
CA ILE A 70 4.64 2.82 3.47
C ILE A 70 5.68 2.09 2.61
N GLY A 71 6.13 0.90 3.03
CA GLY A 71 7.33 0.23 2.50
C GLY A 71 7.39 0.11 0.98
N GLN A 72 6.27 -0.17 0.31
CA GLN A 72 6.16 -0.22 -1.15
C GLN A 72 5.45 1.00 -1.77
N ALA A 73 5.11 2.04 -1.00
CA ALA A 73 4.31 3.16 -1.51
C ALA A 73 4.98 3.91 -2.67
N VAL A 74 6.28 4.17 -2.56
CA VAL A 74 7.06 4.86 -3.59
C VAL A 74 7.14 4.02 -4.87
N VAL A 75 7.55 2.76 -4.77
CA VAL A 75 7.71 1.92 -5.96
C VAL A 75 6.37 1.63 -6.65
N ILE A 76 5.28 1.42 -5.90
CA ILE A 76 3.94 1.26 -6.50
C ILE A 76 3.50 2.55 -7.19
N SER A 77 3.78 3.72 -6.59
CA SER A 77 3.51 5.02 -7.22
C SER A 77 4.28 5.18 -8.53
N GLU A 78 5.58 4.89 -8.54
CA GLU A 78 6.43 4.98 -9.73
C GLU A 78 5.98 4.04 -10.84
N MET A 79 5.64 2.79 -10.50
CA MET A 79 5.23 1.76 -11.45
C MET A 79 3.85 2.01 -12.07
N THR A 80 2.97 2.72 -11.37
CA THR A 80 1.57 2.93 -11.77
C THR A 80 1.28 4.35 -12.24
N GLY A 81 2.15 5.30 -11.92
CA GLY A 81 1.94 6.74 -12.13
C GLY A 81 0.93 7.36 -11.17
N ALA A 82 0.46 6.62 -10.16
CA ALA A 82 -0.54 7.11 -9.20
C ALA A 82 0.11 8.02 -8.14
N PRO A 83 -0.58 9.08 -7.68
CA PRO A 83 -0.08 9.90 -6.57
C PRO A 83 -0.10 9.13 -5.25
N ILE A 84 0.83 9.47 -4.36
CA ILE A 84 0.81 9.04 -2.95
C ILE A 84 0.04 10.07 -2.12
N TRP A 85 -0.91 9.60 -1.32
CA TRP A 85 -1.63 10.38 -0.32
C TRP A 85 -1.23 9.89 1.07
N LEU A 86 -0.44 10.72 1.76
CA LEU A 86 -0.05 10.56 3.15
C LEU A 86 -0.38 11.87 3.87
N HIS A 87 -0.88 11.79 5.10
CA HIS A 87 -1.14 12.98 5.89
C HIS A 87 0.17 13.77 6.10
N PRO A 88 0.21 15.11 5.93
CA PRO A 88 1.45 15.88 6.02
C PRO A 88 2.20 15.72 7.36
N ASP A 89 1.47 15.54 8.46
CA ASP A 89 2.05 15.35 9.79
C ASP A 89 2.83 14.04 9.93
N GLU A 90 2.57 13.07 9.06
CA GLU A 90 3.22 11.75 9.03
C GLU A 90 4.50 11.72 8.18
N ARG A 91 4.83 12.83 7.50
CA ARG A 91 6.00 12.92 6.61
C ARG A 91 7.33 13.05 7.36
N LEU A 92 7.28 13.27 8.68
CA LEU A 92 8.43 13.60 9.53
C LEU A 92 8.86 12.45 10.45
N LEU A 93 8.31 11.25 10.27
CA LEU A 93 8.67 10.04 11.02
C LEU A 93 9.83 9.29 10.35
#